data_AF-A0AAE6WZR1-F1
#
_entry.id   AF-A0AAE6WZR1-F1
#
_cell.length_a   1.000
_cell.length_b   1.000
_cell.length_c   1.000
_cell.angle_alpha   90.00
_cell.angle_beta   90.00
_cell.angle_gamma   90.00
#
_symmetry.space_group_name_H-M   'P 1'
#
loop_
_entity.id
_entity.type
_entity.pdbx_description
1 polymer ?
#
loop_
_entity_poly.entity_id
_entity_poly.type
_entity_poly.pdbx_seq_one_letter_code
_entity_poly.pdbx_strand_id
1 'polypeptide(L)' 'MKKSERIDIRVPIPLLKEIEQYQKRENISTRTGALLNLARIGLKQKKDGVEA' A
#
# COMPACT_ATOMS: atom_id res chain seq x y z
N MET A 1 10.21 20.27 -1.54
CA MET A 1 9.61 18.94 -1.82
C MET A 1 10.31 17.90 -0.95
N LYS A 2 9.57 17.00 -0.29
CA LYS A 2 10.19 15.85 0.38
C LYS A 2 10.81 14.95 -0.69
N LYS A 3 12.07 14.51 -0.51
CA LYS A 3 12.73 13.59 -1.44
C LYS A 3 12.00 12.25 -1.44
N SER A 4 11.82 11.65 -2.60
CA SER A 4 11.22 10.31 -2.77
C SER A 4 12.18 9.45 -3.59
N GLU A 5 12.51 8.27 -3.09
CA GLU A 5 13.31 7.27 -3.80
C GLU A 5 12.39 6.24 -4.45
N ARG A 6 12.74 5.80 -5.65
CA ARG A 6 12.03 4.71 -6.35
C ARG A 6 12.69 3.38 -5.97
N ILE A 7 11.86 2.42 -5.60
CA ILE A 7 12.28 1.03 -5.37
C ILE A 7 11.49 0.11 -6.28
N ASP A 8 12.12 -1.00 -6.68
CA ASP A 8 11.44 -2.09 -7.37
C ASP A 8 11.34 -3.29 -6.42
N ILE A 9 10.14 -3.87 -6.34
CA ILE A 9 9.85 -5.01 -5.46
C ILE A 9 9.24 -6.15 -6.27
N ARG A 10 9.60 -7.39 -5.92
CA ARG A 10 8.90 -8.58 -6.41
C ARG A 10 7.75 -8.90 -5.46
N VAL A 11 6.56 -9.04 -6.01
CA VAL A 11 5.34 -9.33 -5.25
C VAL A 11 4.60 -10.52 -5.88
N PRO A 12 3.99 -11.40 -5.07
CA PRO A 12 3.13 -12.46 -5.59
C PRO A 12 1.99 -11.88 -6.45
N ILE A 13 1.69 -12.54 -7.56
CA ILE A 13 0.61 -12.14 -8.46
C ILE A 13 -0.74 -12.03 -7.74
N PRO A 14 -1.13 -12.96 -6.83
CA PRO A 14 -2.39 -12.82 -6.10
C PRO A 14 -2.48 -11.54 -5.27
N LEU A 15 -1.40 -11.19 -4.55
CA LEU A 15 -1.34 -9.96 -3.76
C LEU A 15 -1.44 -8.71 -4.64
N LEU A 16 -0.79 -8.70 -5.81
CA LEU A 16 -0.90 -7.60 -6.75
C LEU A 16 -2.36 -7.38 -7.21
N LYS A 17 -3.09 -8.47 -7.49
CA LYS A 17 -4.52 -8.40 -7.87
C LYS A 17 -5.37 -7.81 -6.74
N GLU A 18 -5.12 -8.19 -5.50
CA GLU A 18 -5.82 -7.63 -4.34
C GLU A 18 -5.56 -6.13 -4.18
N ILE A 19 -4.31 -5.69 -4.40
CA ILE A 19 -3.94 -4.27 -4.36
C ILE A 19 -4.67 -3.49 -5.48
N GLU A 20 -4.78 -4.05 -6.68
CA GLU A 20 -5.51 -3.42 -7.80
C GLU A 20 -7.02 -3.36 -7.55
N GLN A 21 -7.58 -4.37 -6.90
CA GLN A 21 -8.98 -4.32 -6.46
C GLN A 21 -9.20 -3.26 -5.39
N TYR A 22 -8.31 -3.18 -4.39
CA TYR A 22 -8.32 -2.13 -3.38
C TYR A 22 -8.24 -0.74 -4.01
N GLN A 23 -7.34 -0.56 -4.99
CA GLN A 23 -7.22 0.69 -5.75
C GLN A 23 -8.57 1.12 -6.36
N LYS A 24 -9.30 0.19 -7.00
CA LYS A 24 -10.61 0.46 -7.61
C LYS A 24 -11.68 0.81 -6.58
N ARG A 25 -11.76 0.04 -5.48
CA ARG A 25 -12.77 0.27 -4.43
C ARG A 25 -12.61 1.64 -3.76
N GLU A 26 -11.37 2.06 -3.52
CA GLU A 26 -11.05 3.31 -2.84
C GLU A 26 -10.89 4.51 -3.80
N ASN A 27 -11.20 4.34 -5.09
CA ASN A 27 -11.04 5.37 -6.14
C ASN A 27 -9.62 5.98 -6.19
N ILE A 28 -8.59 5.16 -5.96
CA ILE A 28 -7.21 5.62 -5.98
C ILE A 28 -6.69 5.59 -7.42
N SER A 29 -6.12 6.71 -7.88
CA SER A 29 -5.70 6.86 -9.27
C SER A 29 -4.48 6.03 -9.68
N THR A 30 -3.61 5.67 -8.73
CA THR A 30 -2.33 5.00 -9.02
C THR A 30 -2.05 3.84 -8.07
N ARG A 31 -1.36 2.81 -8.59
CA ARG A 31 -0.85 1.69 -7.79
C ARG A 31 0.08 2.15 -6.66
N THR A 32 0.92 3.15 -6.92
CA THR A 32 1.78 3.77 -5.89
C THR A 32 0.95 4.39 -4.77
N GLY A 33 -0.13 5.12 -5.11
CA GLY A 33 -1.04 5.69 -4.13
C GLY A 33 -1.69 4.62 -3.25
N ALA A 34 -2.11 3.51 -3.85
CA ALA A 34 -2.72 2.39 -3.16
C ALA A 34 -1.72 1.72 -2.19
N LEU A 35 -0.51 1.42 -2.67
CA LEU A 35 0.57 0.87 -1.85
C LEU A 35 0.95 1.79 -0.67
N LEU A 36 1.05 3.10 -0.91
CA LEU A 36 1.35 4.06 0.15
C LEU A 36 0.22 4.13 1.20
N ASN A 37 -1.03 4.05 0.77
CA ASN A 37 -2.17 4.04 1.69
C ASN A 37 -2.13 2.79 2.57
N LEU A 38 -2.02 1.61 1.97
CA LEU A 38 -1.92 0.32 2.67
C LEU A 38 -0.74 0.29 3.64
N ALA A 39 0.43 0.77 3.22
CA ALA A 39 1.61 0.86 4.08
C ALA A 39 1.35 1.76 5.30
N ARG A 40 0.67 2.90 5.14
CA ARG A 40 0.31 3.77 6.26
C ARG A 40 -0.67 3.10 7.22
N ILE A 41 -1.66 2.37 6.70
CA ILE A 41 -2.62 1.62 7.53
C ILE A 41 -1.87 0.59 8.38
N GLY A 42 -1.03 -0.25 7.76
CA GLY A 42 -0.26 -1.27 8.48
C GLY A 42 0.72 -0.67 9.50
N LEU A 43 1.42 0.42 9.15
CA LEU A 43 2.33 1.11 10.07
C LEU A 43 1.59 1.80 11.22
N LYS A 44 0.37 2.31 11.00
CA LYS A 44 -0.47 2.89 12.05
C LYS A 44 -0.96 1.81 13.02
N GLN A 45 -1.45 0.68 12.51
CA GLN A 45 -1.88 -0.45 13.35
C GLN A 45 -0.76 -0.95 14.27
N LYS A 46 0.48 -1.02 13.75
CA LYS A 46 1.66 -1.38 14.54
C LYS A 46 1.96 -0.37 15.66
N LYS A 47 1.71 0.93 15.42
CA LYS A 47 1.93 1.98 16.42
C LYS A 47 0.88 1.95 17.53
N ASP A 48 -0.34 1.54 17.19
CA ASP A 48 -1.48 1.50 18.09
C ASP A 48 -1.61 0.16 18.85
N GLY A 49 -0.61 -0.72 18.75
CA GLY A 49 -0.48 -1.93 19.59
C GLY A 49 -1.49 -3.04 19.28
N VAL A 50 -2.17 -3.00 18.14
CA VAL A 50 -3.03 -4.09 17.70
C VAL A 50 -2.13 -5.13 17.03
N GLU A 51 -1.63 -6.09 17.82
CA GLU A 51 -1.03 -7.30 17.29
C GLU A 51 -2.10 -8.07 16.49
N ALA A 52 -1.74 -8.46 15.27
CA ALA A 52 -2.59 -9.26 14.38
C ALA A 52 -2.67 -10.71 14.87
#